data_AF-A0A538NSA3-F1
#
_entry.id   AF-A0A538NSA3-F1
#
_cell.length_a   1.000
_cell.length_b   1.000
_cell.length_c   1.000
_cell.angle_alpha   90.00
_cell.angle_beta   90.00
_cell.angle_gamma   90.00
#
_symmetry.space_group_name_H-M   'P 1'
#
loop_
_entity.id
_entity.type
_entity.pdbx_description
1 polymer ?
#
loop_
_entity_poly.entity_id
_entity_poly.type
_entity_poly.pdbx_seq_one_letter_code
_entity_poly.pdbx_strand_id
1 'polypeptide(L)'
;MSEKIRVTVWGENVHEREDPLVAKIYPDGMHHTIADAISEDGDCKVRTATLQEPEHGLATGVLESTDVLIWWGHAAHGKVSDAIVERVLARVWQGMGFIALHSSHYSKPFMRLMGTSCSIIWREAGEKERLWVCNPAHPIARGIDRYFEIENVEMYGEPFAVPTP
;
A
#
# COMPACT_ATOMS: atom_id res chain seq x y z
N MET A 1 8.92 9.04 26.62
CA MET A 1 7.91 8.91 25.55
C MET A 1 8.65 8.34 24.36
N SER A 2 8.25 7.18 23.83
CA SER A 2 8.84 6.68 22.59
C SER A 2 8.57 7.67 21.46
N GLU A 3 9.51 7.85 20.54
CA GLU A 3 9.25 8.64 19.34
C GLU A 3 8.10 8.00 18.54
N LYS A 4 7.19 8.82 18.01
CA LYS A 4 6.10 8.37 17.16
C LYS A 4 6.65 7.82 15.84
N ILE A 5 6.07 6.73 15.35
CA ILE A 5 6.44 6.15 14.05
C ILE A 5 6.00 7.10 12.94
N ARG A 6 6.90 7.44 12.01
CA ARG A 6 6.63 8.35 10.89
C ARG A 6 6.17 7.53 9.70
N VAL A 7 4.89 7.68 9.34
CA VAL A 7 4.27 6.93 8.25
C VAL A 7 4.02 7.85 7.06
N THR A 8 4.41 7.41 5.87
CA THR A 8 4.02 8.06 4.61
C THR A 8 3.07 7.13 3.87
N VAL A 9 1.85 7.59 3.61
CA VAL A 9 0.85 6.87 2.82
C VAL A 9 0.87 7.40 1.39
N TRP A 10 1.42 6.59 0.48
CA TRP A 10 1.50 6.92 -0.93
C TRP A 10 0.30 6.36 -1.68
N GLY A 11 -0.42 7.23 -2.39
CA GLY A 11 -1.54 6.85 -3.26
C GLY A 11 -1.32 7.28 -4.70
N GLU A 12 -1.55 6.39 -5.64
CA GLU A 12 -1.50 6.72 -7.08
C GLU A 12 -2.46 7.86 -7.45
N ASN A 13 -3.62 7.95 -6.78
CA ASN A 13 -4.60 9.03 -6.90
C ASN A 13 -5.01 9.28 -8.36
N VAL A 14 -5.25 8.21 -9.12
CA VAL A 14 -5.69 8.27 -10.53
C VAL A 14 -7.18 7.94 -10.62
N HIS A 15 -7.59 6.81 -10.05
CA HIS A 15 -8.99 6.36 -10.08
C HIS A 15 -9.93 7.37 -9.42
N GLU A 16 -9.56 7.92 -8.27
CA GLU A 16 -10.39 8.91 -7.55
C GLU A 16 -10.56 10.23 -8.32
N ARG A 17 -9.71 10.49 -9.32
CA ARG A 17 -9.76 11.67 -10.18
C ARG A 17 -10.51 11.43 -11.49
N GLU A 18 -10.51 10.20 -11.98
CA GLU A 18 -10.99 9.84 -13.32
C GLU A 18 -12.32 9.08 -13.29
N ASP A 19 -12.63 8.35 -12.21
CA ASP A 19 -13.87 7.60 -12.04
C ASP A 19 -14.80 8.25 -10.99
N PRO A 20 -15.96 8.80 -11.41
CA PRO A 20 -16.93 9.40 -10.50
C PRO A 20 -17.48 8.46 -9.41
N LEU A 21 -17.55 7.15 -9.67
CA LEU A 21 -18.00 6.18 -8.67
C LEU A 21 -16.97 6.00 -7.57
N VAL A 22 -15.69 5.92 -7.93
CA VAL A 22 -14.59 5.85 -6.97
C VAL A 22 -14.48 7.16 -6.19
N ALA A 23 -14.55 8.31 -6.87
CA ALA A 23 -14.54 9.64 -6.24
C ALA A 23 -15.68 9.83 -5.23
N LYS A 24 -16.85 9.21 -5.47
CA LYS A 24 -17.97 9.25 -4.54
C LYS A 24 -17.66 8.50 -3.23
N ILE A 25 -16.87 7.44 -3.28
CA ILE A 25 -16.48 6.63 -2.11
C ILE A 25 -15.28 7.28 -1.40
N TYR A 26 -14.29 7.71 -2.17
CA TYR A 26 -13.05 8.32 -1.69
C TYR A 26 -12.88 9.73 -2.25
N PRO A 27 -13.66 10.72 -1.77
CA PRO A 27 -13.65 12.08 -2.31
C PRO A 27 -12.30 12.77 -2.16
N ASP A 28 -11.58 12.44 -1.09
CA ASP A 28 -10.24 12.94 -0.81
C ASP A 28 -9.14 11.92 -1.18
N GLY A 29 -9.49 10.79 -1.78
CA GLY A 29 -8.56 9.72 -2.13
C GLY A 29 -8.32 8.68 -1.02
N MET A 30 -8.01 7.45 -1.42
CA MET A 30 -7.81 6.33 -0.48
C MET A 30 -6.64 6.57 0.49
N HIS A 31 -5.61 7.28 0.04
CA HIS A 31 -4.45 7.63 0.84
C HIS A 31 -4.80 8.50 2.04
N HIS A 32 -5.77 9.42 1.90
CA HIS A 32 -6.28 10.20 3.02
C HIS A 32 -7.09 9.33 3.99
N THR A 33 -7.99 8.47 3.48
CA THR A 33 -8.75 7.54 4.33
C THR A 33 -7.85 6.63 5.17
N ILE A 34 -6.80 6.08 4.58
CA ILE A 34 -5.82 5.25 5.28
C ILE A 34 -5.04 6.10 6.29
N ALA A 35 -4.60 7.30 5.90
CA ALA A 35 -3.82 8.18 6.78
C ALA A 35 -4.61 8.62 8.02
N ASP A 36 -5.90 8.91 7.86
CA ASP A 36 -6.81 9.29 8.94
C ASP A 36 -6.97 8.13 9.92
N ALA A 37 -7.26 6.92 9.43
CA ALA A 37 -7.41 5.72 10.26
C ALA A 37 -6.13 5.40 11.08
N ILE A 38 -4.95 5.50 10.47
CA ILE A 38 -3.68 5.28 11.19
C ILE A 38 -3.42 6.37 12.24
N SER A 39 -3.94 7.58 12.02
CA SER A 39 -3.73 8.72 12.93
C SER A 39 -4.60 8.64 14.19
N GLU A 40 -5.68 7.85 14.19
CA GLU A 40 -6.64 7.75 15.31
C GLU A 40 -5.99 7.30 16.63
N ASP A 41 -5.08 6.32 16.58
CA ASP A 41 -4.40 5.78 17.76
C ASP A 41 -3.37 6.75 18.36
N GLY A 42 -2.96 7.78 17.61
CA GLY A 42 -2.03 8.80 18.07
C GLY A 42 -0.55 8.38 18.20
N ASP A 43 -0.23 7.10 17.98
CA ASP A 43 1.12 6.53 18.04
C ASP A 43 1.97 6.85 16.79
N CYS A 44 1.31 7.23 15.70
CA CYS A 44 1.94 7.54 14.42
C CYS A 44 1.91 9.04 14.11
N LYS A 45 2.93 9.51 13.39
CA LYS A 45 2.92 10.78 12.66
C LYS A 45 2.75 10.47 11.18
N VAL A 46 1.57 10.70 10.65
CA VAL A 46 1.21 10.31 9.28
C VAL A 46 1.29 11.50 8.33
N ARG A 47 1.74 11.25 7.10
CA ARG A 47 1.60 12.16 5.96
C ARG A 47 1.15 11.38 4.73
N THR A 48 0.62 12.09 3.74
CA THR A 48 0.30 11.52 2.43
C THR A 48 1.27 12.00 1.37
N ALA A 49 1.33 11.26 0.26
CA ALA A 49 2.05 11.63 -0.96
C ALA A 49 1.32 11.00 -2.16
N THR A 50 1.38 11.64 -3.32
CA THR A 50 0.67 11.17 -4.52
C THR A 50 1.54 11.17 -5.78
N LEU A 51 1.12 10.41 -6.80
CA LEU A 51 1.84 10.33 -8.08
C LEU A 51 2.01 11.70 -8.76
N GLN A 52 1.04 12.61 -8.60
CA GLN A 52 0.98 13.89 -9.29
C GLN A 52 1.85 14.98 -8.64
N GLU A 53 2.32 14.76 -7.42
CA GLU A 53 3.23 15.68 -6.75
C GLU A 53 4.63 15.68 -7.40
N PRO A 54 5.41 16.76 -7.22
CA PRO A 54 6.82 16.77 -7.59
C PRO A 54 7.56 15.57 -7.00
N GLU A 55 8.34 14.86 -7.82
CA GLU A 55 9.03 13.63 -7.41
C GLU A 55 8.09 12.56 -6.82
N HIS A 56 6.81 12.56 -7.23
CA HIS A 56 5.75 11.69 -6.72
C HIS A 56 5.53 11.85 -5.20
N GLY A 57 5.88 13.01 -4.64
CA GLY A 57 5.83 13.29 -3.20
C GLY A 57 6.93 12.58 -2.40
N LEU A 58 7.88 11.92 -3.07
CA LEU A 58 8.91 11.07 -2.45
C LEU A 58 10.32 11.67 -2.60
N ALA A 59 10.43 12.99 -2.44
CA ALA A 59 11.72 13.68 -2.34
C ALA A 59 12.61 13.05 -1.24
N THR A 60 13.94 13.18 -1.37
CA THR A 60 14.91 12.56 -0.44
C THR A 60 14.59 12.82 1.03
N GLY A 61 14.33 14.08 1.41
CA GLY A 61 13.99 14.43 2.80
C GLY A 61 12.68 13.83 3.30
N VAL A 62 11.73 13.50 2.41
CA VAL A 62 10.50 12.79 2.79
C VAL A 62 10.82 11.36 3.18
N LEU A 63 11.57 10.63 2.35
CA LEU A 63 11.92 9.24 2.61
C LEU A 63 12.94 9.06 3.74
N GLU A 64 13.82 10.03 3.98
CA GLU A 64 14.69 10.06 5.16
C GLU A 64 13.90 10.27 6.46
N SER A 65 12.77 10.97 6.36
CA SER A 65 11.85 11.21 7.48
C SER A 65 10.66 10.24 7.53
N THR A 66 10.74 9.11 6.82
CA THR A 66 9.74 8.04 6.78
C THR A 66 10.32 6.78 7.42
N ASP A 67 9.62 6.24 8.40
CA ASP A 67 9.94 4.95 9.03
C ASP A 67 9.20 3.81 8.32
N VAL A 68 7.95 4.05 7.90
CA VAL A 68 7.13 3.11 7.13
C VAL A 68 6.50 3.81 5.94
N LEU A 69 6.73 3.28 4.74
CA LEU A 69 6.07 3.69 3.51
C LEU A 69 4.94 2.70 3.18
N ILE A 70 3.71 3.19 3.13
CA ILE A 70 2.54 2.43 2.66
C ILE A 70 2.29 2.80 1.21
N TRP A 71 2.03 1.83 0.35
CA TRP A 71 1.92 2.02 -1.09
C TRP A 71 0.62 1.44 -1.62
N TRP A 72 -0.17 2.29 -2.28
CA TRP A 72 -1.30 1.88 -3.11
C TRP A 72 -1.15 2.42 -4.55
N GLY A 73 -1.25 1.56 -5.56
CA GLY A 73 -1.31 1.96 -6.96
C GLY A 73 -1.88 0.88 -7.87
N HIS A 74 -2.37 1.26 -9.05
CA HIS A 74 -3.09 0.37 -9.95
C HIS A 74 -2.88 0.69 -11.45
N ALA A 75 -3.44 1.78 -11.95
CA ALA A 75 -3.55 2.07 -13.38
C ALA A 75 -2.30 2.71 -13.99
N ALA A 76 -1.40 3.23 -13.15
CA ALA A 76 -0.29 4.07 -13.56
C ALA A 76 1.05 3.66 -12.94
N HIS A 77 1.23 2.38 -12.59
CA HIS A 77 2.52 1.81 -12.16
C HIS A 77 3.70 2.21 -13.07
N GLY A 78 3.46 2.25 -14.39
CA GLY A 78 4.44 2.65 -15.39
C GLY A 78 4.87 4.12 -15.31
N LYS A 79 4.04 5.01 -14.75
CA LYS A 79 4.31 6.45 -14.63
C LYS A 79 5.23 6.82 -13.46
N VAL A 80 5.42 5.90 -12.51
CA VAL A 80 6.39 6.09 -11.42
C VAL A 80 7.80 6.03 -12.03
N SER A 81 8.56 7.11 -11.90
CA SER A 81 9.91 7.19 -12.48
C SER A 81 10.88 6.24 -11.78
N ASP A 82 11.78 5.63 -12.57
CA ASP A 82 12.72 4.64 -12.04
C ASP A 82 13.68 5.25 -11.00
N ALA A 83 14.01 6.54 -11.13
CA ALA A 83 14.80 7.26 -10.13
C ALA A 83 14.13 7.28 -8.74
N ILE A 84 12.81 7.42 -8.68
CA ILE A 84 12.05 7.36 -7.43
C ILE A 84 11.94 5.92 -6.92
N VAL A 85 11.78 4.94 -7.82
CA VAL A 85 11.80 3.51 -7.44
C VAL A 85 13.13 3.15 -6.78
N GLU A 86 14.27 3.48 -7.38
CA GLU A 86 15.59 3.19 -6.81
C GLU A 86 15.80 3.87 -5.46
N ARG A 87 15.30 5.10 -5.28
CA ARG A 87 15.35 5.80 -4.00
C ARG A 87 14.53 5.09 -2.92
N VAL A 88 13.32 4.63 -3.26
CA VAL A 88 12.48 3.84 -2.34
C VAL A 88 13.18 2.54 -1.97
N LEU A 89 13.69 1.78 -2.94
CA LEU A 89 14.40 0.52 -2.72
C LEU A 89 15.60 0.71 -1.78
N ALA A 90 16.43 1.73 -2.03
CA ALA A 90 17.58 2.05 -1.18
C ALA A 90 17.17 2.29 0.27
N ARG A 91 16.04 2.98 0.51
CA ARG A 91 15.53 3.26 1.85
C ARG A 91 14.98 2.01 2.52
N VAL A 92 14.28 1.15 1.76
CA VAL A 92 13.81 -0.15 2.27
C VAL A 92 14.99 -1.03 2.69
N TRP A 93 16.04 -1.14 1.87
CA TRP A 93 17.26 -1.87 2.23
C TRP A 93 18.03 -1.28 3.41
N GLN A 94 17.86 0.03 3.67
CA GLN A 94 18.40 0.71 4.85
C GLN A 94 17.51 0.57 6.10
N GLY A 95 16.41 -0.16 6.03
CA GLY A 95 15.54 -0.48 7.17
C GLY A 95 14.22 0.28 7.22
N MET A 96 13.87 1.07 6.22
CA MET A 96 12.51 1.63 6.11
C MET A 96 11.50 0.51 5.84
N GLY A 97 10.42 0.45 6.62
CA GLY A 97 9.33 -0.48 6.39
C GLY A 97 8.58 -0.18 5.09
N PHE A 98 8.05 -1.22 4.46
CA PHE A 98 7.25 -1.11 3.22
C PHE A 98 6.00 -1.99 3.32
N ILE A 99 4.83 -1.40 3.09
CA ILE A 99 3.55 -2.11 3.06
C ILE A 99 2.90 -1.87 1.69
N ALA A 100 2.84 -2.91 0.86
CA ALA A 100 2.16 -2.88 -0.43
C ALA A 100 0.69 -3.30 -0.26
N LEU A 101 -0.23 -2.51 -0.80
CA LEU A 101 -1.67 -2.76 -0.71
C LEU A 101 -2.25 -3.18 -2.05
N HIS A 102 -3.00 -4.28 -2.05
CA HIS A 102 -3.86 -4.73 -3.16
C HIS A 102 -3.11 -4.78 -4.51
N SER A 103 -3.56 -4.02 -5.51
CA SER A 103 -2.98 -3.92 -6.87
C SER A 103 -1.52 -3.43 -6.93
N SER A 104 -0.96 -3.03 -5.79
CA SER A 104 0.47 -2.73 -5.63
C SER A 104 1.37 -3.94 -5.81
N HIS A 105 0.82 -5.16 -5.90
CA HIS A 105 1.60 -6.33 -6.30
C HIS A 105 2.26 -6.14 -7.68
N TYR A 106 1.71 -5.32 -8.57
CA TYR A 106 2.36 -4.92 -9.83
C TYR A 106 3.11 -3.58 -9.78
N SER A 107 3.30 -2.99 -8.60
CA SER A 107 4.08 -1.77 -8.46
C SER A 107 5.56 -2.03 -8.74
N LYS A 108 6.23 -1.06 -9.38
CA LYS A 108 7.67 -1.16 -9.65
C LYS A 108 8.50 -1.45 -8.39
N PRO A 109 8.30 -0.78 -7.23
CA PRO A 109 9.04 -1.11 -6.02
C PRO A 109 8.80 -2.54 -5.53
N PHE A 110 7.54 -3.00 -5.49
CA PHE A 110 7.22 -4.34 -5.00
C PHE A 110 7.83 -5.45 -5.88
N MET A 111 7.64 -5.36 -7.20
CA MET A 111 8.22 -6.35 -8.13
C MET A 111 9.75 -6.39 -8.03
N ARG A 112 10.41 -5.23 -7.84
CA ARG A 112 11.87 -5.16 -7.69
C ARG A 112 12.36 -5.74 -6.36
N LEU A 113 11.62 -5.55 -5.27
CA LEU A 113 11.93 -6.17 -3.97
C LEU A 113 11.75 -7.70 -4.02
N MET A 114 10.71 -8.18 -4.71
CA MET A 114 10.42 -9.61 -4.82
C MET A 114 11.30 -10.33 -5.85
N GLY A 115 11.79 -9.63 -6.88
CA GLY A 115 12.61 -10.22 -7.95
C GLY A 115 11.83 -11.14 -8.89
N THR A 116 10.50 -11.02 -8.93
CA THR A 116 9.57 -11.85 -9.70
C THR A 116 8.51 -11.00 -10.41
N SER A 117 7.66 -11.61 -11.25
CA SER A 117 6.56 -10.90 -11.92
C SER A 117 5.46 -10.45 -10.96
N CYS A 118 5.34 -11.06 -9.78
CA CYS A 118 4.24 -10.82 -8.83
C CYS A 118 2.85 -10.98 -9.49
N SER A 119 2.78 -11.81 -10.53
CA SER A 119 1.54 -12.06 -11.27
C SER A 119 0.61 -13.00 -10.53
N ILE A 120 -0.67 -12.79 -10.74
CA ILE A 120 -1.81 -13.55 -10.19
C ILE A 120 -2.89 -13.68 -11.26
N ILE A 121 -3.85 -14.57 -11.03
CA ILE A 121 -5.16 -14.48 -11.70
C ILE A 121 -6.07 -13.54 -10.92
N TRP A 122 -6.94 -12.82 -11.61
CA TRP A 122 -7.86 -11.86 -10.99
C TRP A 122 -9.24 -11.90 -11.63
N ARG A 123 -10.25 -11.48 -10.86
CA ARG A 123 -11.63 -11.29 -11.34
C ARG A 123 -12.35 -10.21 -10.53
N GLU A 124 -12.87 -9.22 -11.23
CA GLU A 124 -13.73 -8.18 -10.64
C GLU A 124 -15.21 -8.55 -10.85
N ALA A 125 -15.86 -9.09 -9.81
CA ALA A 125 -17.26 -9.52 -9.87
C ALA A 125 -18.08 -9.17 -8.62
N GLY A 126 -17.52 -8.36 -7.70
CA GLY A 126 -18.19 -7.98 -6.46
C GLY A 126 -18.51 -9.17 -5.56
N GLU A 127 -17.56 -10.10 -5.44
CA GLU A 127 -17.75 -11.32 -4.66
C GLU A 127 -17.22 -11.15 -3.23
N LYS A 128 -17.73 -11.99 -2.33
CA LYS A 128 -17.29 -12.01 -0.93
C LYS A 128 -15.91 -12.65 -0.79
N GLU A 129 -15.04 -11.99 -0.04
CA GLU A 129 -13.79 -12.58 0.46
C GLU A 129 -13.87 -12.83 1.96
N ARG A 130 -13.26 -13.95 2.40
CA ARG A 130 -13.01 -14.23 3.81
C ARG A 130 -11.51 -14.40 4.03
N LEU A 131 -10.91 -13.49 4.78
CA LEU A 131 -9.50 -13.54 5.14
C LEU A 131 -9.33 -14.32 6.45
N TRP A 132 -8.63 -15.46 6.38
CA TRP A 132 -8.38 -16.32 7.54
C TRP A 132 -7.06 -15.98 8.23
N VAL A 133 -7.07 -15.88 9.55
CA VAL A 133 -5.86 -15.73 10.36
C VAL A 133 -5.16 -17.09 10.48
N CYS A 134 -4.11 -17.28 9.68
CA CYS A 134 -3.31 -18.51 9.68
C CYS A 134 -2.26 -18.56 10.81
N ASN A 135 -1.83 -17.40 11.32
CA ASN A 135 -0.91 -17.30 12.45
C ASN A 135 -1.45 -16.31 13.50
N PRO A 136 -2.26 -16.77 14.47
CA PRO A 136 -2.87 -15.90 15.47
C PRO A 136 -1.87 -15.33 16.49
N ALA A 137 -0.65 -15.86 16.57
CA ALA A 137 0.39 -15.34 17.47
C ALA A 137 1.13 -14.12 16.88
N HIS A 138 0.93 -13.82 15.60
CA HIS A 138 1.63 -12.71 14.94
C HIS A 138 1.09 -11.35 15.41
N PRO A 139 1.95 -10.33 15.68
CA PRO A 139 1.49 -9.01 16.13
C PRO A 139 0.47 -8.32 15.22
N ILE A 140 0.55 -8.52 13.90
CA ILE A 140 -0.42 -7.99 12.92
C ILE A 140 -1.84 -8.55 13.16
N ALA A 141 -1.96 -9.78 13.65
CA ALA A 141 -3.26 -10.42 13.90
C ALA A 141 -3.84 -10.08 15.29
N ARG A 142 -3.17 -9.24 16.09
CA ARG A 142 -3.63 -8.89 17.43
C ARG A 142 -5.00 -8.19 17.34
N GLY A 143 -5.99 -8.73 18.04
CA GLY A 143 -7.34 -8.18 18.08
C GLY A 143 -8.21 -8.54 16.86
N ILE A 144 -7.68 -9.31 15.91
CA ILE A 144 -8.45 -9.86 14.80
C ILE A 144 -8.95 -11.26 15.19
N ASP A 145 -10.24 -11.53 14.94
CA ASP A 145 -10.82 -12.85 15.11
C ASP A 145 -10.20 -13.88 14.15
N ARG A 146 -10.66 -15.14 14.22
CA ARG A 146 -10.15 -16.22 13.35
C ARG A 146 -10.24 -15.89 11.85
N TYR A 147 -11.17 -15.04 11.47
CA TYR A 147 -11.30 -14.46 10.14
C TYR A 147 -12.11 -13.17 10.20
N PHE A 148 -12.07 -12.40 9.13
CA PHE A 148 -13.06 -11.37 8.84
C PHE A 148 -13.52 -11.49 7.38
N GLU A 149 -14.65 -10.86 7.05
CA GLU A 149 -15.27 -10.93 5.72
C GLU A 149 -15.38 -9.54 5.10
N ILE A 150 -15.15 -9.47 3.80
CA ILE A 150 -15.39 -8.30 2.96
C ILE A 150 -16.47 -8.72 1.95
N GLU A 151 -17.64 -8.08 2.03
CA GLU A 151 -18.81 -8.48 1.23
C GLU A 151 -18.59 -8.37 -0.28
N ASN A 152 -17.84 -7.36 -0.73
CA ASN A 152 -17.55 -7.14 -2.14
C ASN A 152 -16.09 -6.74 -2.32
N VAL A 153 -15.32 -7.57 -3.01
CA VAL A 153 -13.93 -7.27 -3.38
C VAL A 153 -13.55 -7.97 -4.69
N GLU A 154 -12.51 -7.47 -5.34
CA GLU A 154 -11.85 -8.15 -6.45
C GLU A 154 -11.18 -9.44 -5.94
N MET A 155 -11.35 -10.53 -6.66
CA MET A 155 -10.71 -11.81 -6.33
C MET A 155 -9.30 -11.84 -6.91
N TYR A 156 -8.30 -12.12 -6.06
CA TYR A 156 -6.95 -12.51 -6.46
C TYR A 156 -6.71 -13.98 -6.15
N GLY A 157 -6.14 -14.71 -7.11
CA GLY A 157 -5.97 -16.15 -7.02
C GLY A 157 -4.55 -16.62 -7.24
N GLU A 158 -4.22 -17.71 -6.56
CA GLU A 158 -2.96 -18.46 -6.71
C GLU A 158 -2.82 -19.08 -8.11
N PRO A 159 -1.59 -19.29 -8.62
CA PRO A 159 -0.32 -19.00 -7.95
C PRO A 159 0.04 -17.51 -7.95
N PHE A 160 0.40 -16.98 -6.80
CA PHE A 160 1.01 -15.66 -6.66
C PHE A 160 2.52 -15.81 -6.88
N ALA A 161 3.03 -15.23 -7.97
CA ALA A 161 4.42 -15.33 -8.34
C ALA A 161 5.34 -14.45 -7.46
N VAL A 162 5.42 -14.74 -6.16
CA VAL A 162 6.35 -14.15 -5.17
C VAL A 162 7.31 -15.22 -4.65
N PRO A 163 8.48 -14.85 -4.09
CA PRO A 163 9.36 -15.80 -3.43
C PRO A 163 8.67 -16.53 -2.29
N THR A 164 9.07 -17.78 -2.06
CA THR A 164 8.59 -18.54 -0.89
C THR A 164 8.94 -17.79 0.41
N PRO A 165 7.96 -17.54 1.30
CA PRO A 165 8.18 -16.88 2.59
C PRO A 165 9.15 -17.61 3.52
#